data_AF-A0A6C0JRC5-F1
#
_entry.id   AF-A0A6C0JRC5-F1
#
_cell.length_a   1.000
_cell.length_b   1.000
_cell.length_c   1.000
_cell.angle_alpha   90.00
_cell.angle_beta   90.00
_cell.angle_gamma   90.00
#
_symmetry.space_group_name_H-M   'P 1'
#
loop_
_entity.id
_entity.type
_entity.pdbx_description
1 polymer ?
#
loop_
_entity_poly.entity_id
_entity_poly.type
_entity_poly.pdbx_seq_one_letter_code
_entity_poly.pdbx_strand_id
1 'polypeptide(L)'
;MIGQECDSEYDQALDSFMDVCRDLSFAKVKEYMAQPSFDMKMLLTQGDVYCCSLLFALRTGRIAIVEYFLTFIDVIPIEIWAEYSVHRKFDVDDIELVRLLLNHGKFSGNIFSYLRPESISTEIANQLDTLFNEYKFRLDGPVYNENII
;
A
#
# COMPACT_ATOMS: atom_id res chain seq x y z
N MET A 1 10.62 -27.13 -16.59
CA MET A 1 10.10 -25.79 -16.26
C MET A 1 8.60 -25.87 -16.42
N ILE A 2 7.89 -25.87 -15.29
CA ILE A 2 6.44 -25.96 -15.23
C ILE A 2 5.94 -24.55 -15.55
N GLY A 3 5.19 -24.40 -16.63
CA GLY A 3 4.55 -23.12 -16.96
C GLY A 3 3.56 -22.77 -15.86
N GLN A 4 3.66 -21.57 -15.30
CA GLN A 4 2.57 -20.95 -14.56
C GLN A 4 1.39 -20.85 -15.53
N GLU A 5 0.37 -21.68 -15.33
CA GLU A 5 -0.96 -21.37 -15.85
C GLU A 5 -1.42 -20.13 -15.07
N CYS A 6 -1.49 -18.98 -15.74
CA CYS A 6 -2.18 -17.80 -15.21
C CYS A 6 -3.62 -18.22 -14.90
N ASP A 7 -4.04 -18.01 -13.66
CA ASP A 7 -5.39 -18.33 -13.22
C ASP A 7 -6.32 -17.23 -13.73
N SER A 8 -6.78 -17.37 -14.99
CA SER A 8 -7.53 -16.33 -15.70
C SER A 8 -8.80 -15.85 -14.98
N GLU A 9 -9.32 -16.63 -14.03
CA GLU A 9 -10.46 -16.25 -13.19
C GLU A 9 -10.05 -15.26 -12.10
N TYR A 10 -8.86 -15.43 -11.51
CA TYR A 10 -8.32 -14.51 -10.51
C TYR A 10 -8.06 -13.13 -11.13
N ASP A 11 -7.39 -13.08 -12.29
CA ASP A 11 -7.08 -11.81 -12.96
C ASP A 11 -8.36 -11.05 -13.34
N GLN A 12 -9.39 -11.76 -13.84
CA GLN A 12 -10.70 -11.15 -14.13
C GLN A 12 -11.38 -10.59 -12.89
N ALA A 13 -11.32 -11.32 -11.76
CA ALA A 13 -11.90 -10.86 -10.49
C ALA A 13 -11.15 -9.63 -9.95
N LEU A 14 -9.82 -9.64 -10.04
CA LEU A 14 -8.96 -8.53 -9.63
C LEU A 14 -9.20 -7.29 -10.49
N ASP A 15 -9.23 -7.43 -11.82
CA ASP A 15 -9.53 -6.34 -12.75
C ASP A 15 -10.91 -5.73 -12.49
N SER A 16 -11.93 -6.58 -12.29
CA SER A 16 -13.28 -6.14 -11.94
C SER A 16 -13.29 -5.33 -10.64
N PHE A 17 -12.52 -5.76 -9.64
CA PHE A 17 -12.43 -5.03 -8.38
C PHE A 17 -11.62 -3.72 -8.51
N MET A 18 -10.56 -3.70 -9.32
CA MET A 18 -9.82 -2.47 -9.61
C MET A 18 -10.68 -1.44 -10.34
N ASP A 19 -11.59 -1.87 -11.23
CA ASP A 19 -12.58 -0.99 -11.86
C ASP A 19 -13.54 -0.38 -10.84
N VAL A 20 -13.97 -1.15 -9.83
CA VAL A 20 -14.76 -0.62 -8.70
C VAL A 20 -13.96 0.41 -7.89
N CYS A 21 -12.67 0.14 -7.66
CA CYS A 21 -11.77 1.08 -6.98
C CYS A 21 -11.54 2.38 -7.79
N ARG A 22 -11.67 2.31 -9.12
CA ARG A 22 -11.53 3.47 -10.01
C ARG A 22 -12.73 4.43 -9.90
N ASP A 23 -13.94 3.91 -9.71
CA ASP A 23 -15.24 4.61 -9.74
C ASP A 23 -15.47 5.64 -8.61
N LEU A 24 -14.44 5.98 -7.82
CA LEU A 24 -14.43 6.98 -6.73
C LEU A 24 -15.40 6.74 -5.57
N SER A 25 -16.36 5.82 -5.70
CA SER A 25 -17.35 5.52 -4.68
C SER A 25 -16.78 4.57 -3.63
N PHE A 26 -16.38 5.14 -2.49
CA PHE A 26 -15.95 4.37 -1.33
C PHE A 26 -17.03 3.40 -0.81
N ALA A 27 -18.31 3.72 -1.00
CA ALA A 27 -19.41 2.83 -0.62
C ALA A 27 -19.41 1.55 -1.46
N LYS A 28 -19.22 1.66 -2.79
CA LYS A 28 -19.18 0.50 -3.68
C LYS A 28 -18.01 -0.43 -3.38
N VAL A 29 -16.84 0.12 -3.02
CA VAL A 29 -15.69 -0.69 -2.60
C VAL A 29 -16.04 -1.53 -1.37
N LYS A 30 -16.67 -0.93 -0.36
CA LYS A 30 -17.11 -1.64 0.85
C LYS A 30 -18.15 -2.70 0.54
N GLU A 31 -19.13 -2.39 -0.30
CA GLU A 31 -20.16 -3.34 -0.73
C GLU A 31 -19.55 -4.52 -1.50
N TYR A 32 -18.58 -4.27 -2.38
CA TYR A 32 -17.90 -5.31 -3.14
C TYR A 32 -17.08 -6.23 -2.22
N MET A 33 -16.29 -5.66 -1.30
CA MET A 33 -15.47 -6.44 -0.36
C MET A 33 -16.30 -7.21 0.67
N ALA A 34 -17.55 -6.80 0.93
CA ALA A 34 -18.45 -7.52 1.82
C ALA A 34 -19.06 -8.78 1.19
N GLN A 35 -18.87 -9.01 -0.12
CA GLN A 35 -19.38 -10.20 -0.79
C GLN A 35 -18.62 -11.46 -0.34
N PRO A 36 -19.31 -12.59 -0.09
CA PRO A 36 -18.63 -13.83 0.33
C PRO A 36 -17.61 -14.38 -0.67
N SER A 37 -17.74 -14.01 -1.95
CA SER A 37 -16.84 -14.39 -3.04
C SER A 37 -15.58 -13.52 -3.10
N PHE A 38 -15.47 -12.46 -2.29
CA PHE A 38 -14.31 -11.60 -2.32
C PHE A 38 -13.08 -12.28 -1.72
N ASP A 39 -12.05 -12.51 -2.52
CA ASP A 39 -10.75 -12.99 -2.06
C ASP A 39 -9.87 -11.83 -1.58
N MET A 40 -9.60 -11.79 -0.26
CA MET A 40 -8.72 -10.81 0.37
C MET A 40 -7.29 -10.79 -0.21
N LYS A 41 -6.84 -11.88 -0.85
CA LYS A 41 -5.55 -11.90 -1.54
C LYS A 41 -5.44 -10.85 -2.64
N MET A 42 -6.55 -10.42 -3.26
CA MET A 42 -6.58 -9.33 -4.25
C MET A 42 -6.02 -8.01 -3.74
N LEU A 43 -5.95 -7.82 -2.41
CA LEU A 43 -5.35 -6.62 -1.83
C LEU A 43 -3.83 -6.57 -2.02
N LEU A 44 -3.14 -7.72 -1.97
CA LEU A 44 -1.68 -7.79 -1.90
C LEU A 44 -1.03 -8.62 -3.02
N THR A 45 -1.77 -9.57 -3.59
CA THR A 45 -1.29 -10.45 -4.67
C THR A 45 -1.46 -9.75 -6.00
N GLN A 46 -0.40 -9.73 -6.80
CA GLN A 46 -0.44 -9.13 -8.13
C GLN A 46 -1.12 -10.10 -9.11
N GLY A 47 -1.90 -9.54 -10.04
CA GLY A 47 -2.29 -10.25 -11.26
C GLY A 47 -1.27 -10.08 -12.38
N ASP A 48 -1.66 -10.48 -13.59
CA ASP A 48 -0.80 -10.47 -14.80
C ASP A 48 -0.23 -9.08 -15.16
N VAL A 49 -0.90 -8.00 -14.77
CA VAL A 49 -0.45 -6.62 -14.97
C VAL A 49 0.56 -6.14 -13.93
N TYR A 50 1.13 -7.04 -13.11
CA TYR A 50 2.02 -6.74 -11.98
C TYR A 50 1.43 -5.68 -11.03
N CYS A 51 0.12 -5.76 -10.79
CA CYS A 51 -0.61 -4.81 -9.97
C CYS A 51 -1.56 -5.57 -9.03
N CYS A 52 -1.64 -5.12 -7.79
CA CYS A 52 -2.65 -5.54 -6.81
C CYS A 52 -3.54 -4.34 -6.44
N SER A 53 -4.64 -4.58 -5.74
CA SER A 53 -5.60 -3.51 -5.43
C SER A 53 -5.00 -2.42 -4.55
N LEU A 54 -4.14 -2.76 -3.59
CA LEU A 54 -3.46 -1.76 -2.76
C LEU A 54 -2.53 -0.87 -3.60
N LEU A 55 -1.70 -1.47 -4.45
CA LEU A 55 -0.78 -0.73 -5.30
C LEU A 55 -1.54 0.17 -6.29
N PHE A 56 -2.66 -0.32 -6.84
CA PHE A 56 -3.55 0.47 -7.68
C PHE A 56 -4.12 1.69 -6.92
N ALA A 57 -4.64 1.48 -5.71
CA ALA A 57 -5.20 2.56 -4.89
C ALA A 57 -4.14 3.61 -4.51
N LEU A 58 -2.91 3.17 -4.22
CA LEU A 58 -1.76 4.05 -3.97
C LEU A 58 -1.42 4.89 -5.21
N ARG A 59 -1.23 4.26 -6.37
CA ARG A 59 -0.91 4.94 -7.64
C ARG A 59 -1.99 5.92 -8.09
N THR A 60 -3.24 5.70 -7.70
CA THR A 60 -4.38 6.55 -8.06
C THR A 60 -4.77 7.58 -6.99
N GLY A 61 -3.98 7.70 -5.90
CA GLY A 61 -4.20 8.74 -4.88
C GLY A 61 -5.44 8.49 -4.00
N ARG A 62 -5.92 7.25 -3.89
CA ARG A 62 -7.21 6.93 -3.25
C ARG A 62 -7.08 6.76 -1.74
N ILE A 63 -6.79 7.85 -1.03
CA ILE A 63 -6.50 7.87 0.43
C ILE A 63 -7.51 7.05 1.25
N ALA A 64 -8.82 7.31 1.11
CA ALA A 64 -9.85 6.60 1.88
C ALA A 64 -9.93 5.09 1.58
N ILE A 65 -9.63 4.68 0.34
CA ILE A 65 -9.57 3.26 -0.05
C ILE A 65 -8.32 2.61 0.54
N VAL A 66 -7.18 3.28 0.46
CA VAL A 66 -5.92 2.81 1.05
C VAL A 66 -6.08 2.63 2.56
N GLU A 67 -6.60 3.64 3.26
CA GLU A 67 -6.89 3.56 4.69
C GLU A 67 -7.80 2.36 5.03
N TYR A 68 -8.84 2.13 4.23
CA TYR A 68 -9.71 0.98 4.43
C TYR A 68 -9.03 -0.37 4.17
N PHE A 69 -8.23 -0.49 3.11
CA PHE A 69 -7.49 -1.72 2.83
C PHE A 69 -6.52 -2.07 3.95
N LEU A 70 -5.86 -1.07 4.53
CA LEU A 70 -4.92 -1.27 5.63
C LEU A 70 -5.59 -1.88 6.88
N THR A 71 -6.91 -1.77 7.04
CA THR A 71 -7.63 -2.44 8.14
C THR A 71 -7.67 -3.97 8.02
N PHE A 72 -7.37 -4.52 6.84
CA PHE A 72 -7.34 -5.97 6.57
C PHE A 72 -5.93 -6.53 6.38
N ILE A 73 -4.93 -5.66 6.29
CA ILE A 73 -3.55 -6.03 5.97
C ILE A 73 -2.74 -6.02 7.25
N ASP A 74 -2.12 -7.12 7.62
CA ASP A 74 -1.20 -7.11 8.77
C ASP A 74 0.17 -6.53 8.37
N VAL A 75 0.78 -7.09 7.33
CA VAL A 75 2.12 -6.70 6.86
C VAL A 75 2.07 -6.29 5.40
N ILE A 76 2.61 -5.12 5.07
CA ILE A 76 2.73 -4.62 3.70
C ILE A 76 3.99 -5.24 3.05
N PRO A 77 3.87 -5.98 1.93
CA PRO A 77 5.01 -6.46 1.18
C PRO A 77 5.94 -5.32 0.73
N ILE A 78 7.25 -5.51 0.87
CA ILE A 78 8.26 -4.52 0.50
C ILE A 78 8.22 -4.18 -0.99
N GLU A 79 7.77 -5.11 -1.83
CA GLU A 79 7.62 -4.94 -3.28
C GLU A 79 6.57 -3.88 -3.60
N ILE A 80 5.46 -3.83 -2.85
CA ILE A 80 4.44 -2.78 -3.01
C ILE A 80 5.02 -1.40 -2.67
N TRP A 81 5.79 -1.32 -1.58
CA TRP A 81 6.47 -0.09 -1.20
C TRP A 81 7.50 0.34 -2.24
N ALA A 82 8.33 -0.59 -2.71
CA ALA A 82 9.35 -0.33 -3.73
C ALA A 82 8.71 0.16 -5.04
N GLU A 83 7.66 -0.52 -5.51
CA GLU A 83 6.96 -0.12 -6.73
C GLU A 83 6.23 1.20 -6.60
N TYR A 84 5.64 1.50 -5.45
CA TYR A 84 5.01 2.79 -5.20
C TYR A 84 6.04 3.93 -5.18
N SER A 85 7.19 3.73 -4.54
CA SER A 85 8.22 4.75 -4.34
C SER A 85 9.09 5.04 -5.57
N VAL A 86 9.30 4.07 -6.47
CA VAL A 86 10.20 4.23 -7.63
C VAL A 86 9.57 5.01 -8.79
N HIS A 87 8.24 5.00 -8.92
CA HIS A 87 7.56 5.42 -10.16
C HIS A 87 6.83 6.77 -10.09
N ARG A 88 6.97 7.54 -9.00
CA ARG A 88 6.15 8.74 -8.79
C ARG A 88 6.93 10.00 -8.51
N LYS A 89 6.49 11.09 -9.12
CA LYS A 89 6.81 12.44 -8.67
C LYS A 89 5.93 12.74 -7.45
N PHE A 90 6.48 12.57 -6.26
CA PHE A 90 5.75 12.82 -5.01
C PHE A 90 5.17 14.24 -5.00
N ASP A 91 3.88 14.32 -4.70
CA ASP A 91 3.15 15.56 -4.40
C ASP A 91 2.55 15.53 -2.98
N VAL A 92 1.70 16.50 -2.66
CA VAL A 92 1.09 16.62 -1.32
C VAL A 92 0.18 15.44 -0.99
N ASP A 93 -0.54 14.89 -1.96
CA ASP A 93 -1.41 13.72 -1.72
C ASP A 93 -0.57 12.47 -1.46
N ASP A 94 0.62 12.38 -2.07
CA ASP A 94 1.57 11.29 -1.78
C ASP A 94 2.13 11.35 -0.36
N ILE A 95 2.32 12.55 0.21
CA ILE A 95 2.71 12.69 1.61
C ILE A 95 1.66 12.08 2.54
N GLU A 96 0.38 12.29 2.24
CA GLU A 96 -0.72 11.69 3.00
C GLU A 96 -0.66 10.16 2.96
N LEU A 97 -0.50 9.60 1.76
CA LEU A 97 -0.41 8.17 1.56
C LEU A 97 0.82 7.56 2.26
N VAL A 98 1.99 8.21 2.17
CA VAL A 98 3.19 7.76 2.88
C VAL A 98 2.95 7.79 4.38
N ARG A 99 2.34 8.85 4.91
CA ARG A 99 2.00 8.94 6.33
C ARG A 99 1.08 7.81 6.77
N LEU A 100 0.04 7.49 5.99
CA LEU A 100 -0.84 6.34 6.25
C LEU A 100 -0.07 5.02 6.31
N LEU A 101 0.78 4.75 5.30
CA LEU A 101 1.57 3.52 5.24
C LEU A 101 2.55 3.42 6.42
N LEU A 102 3.22 4.51 6.80
CA LEU A 102 4.16 4.53 7.94
C LEU A 102 3.45 4.44 9.29
N ASN A 103 2.20 4.88 9.39
CA ASN A 103 1.36 4.73 10.59
C ASN A 103 0.84 3.31 10.75
N HIS A 104 0.54 2.61 9.63
CA HIS A 104 0.29 1.16 9.64
C HIS A 104 1.48 0.39 10.21
N GLY A 105 2.68 0.82 9.82
CA GLY A 105 3.92 0.56 10.54
C GLY A 105 4.55 -0.82 10.35
N LYS A 106 3.86 -1.76 9.69
CA LYS A 106 4.34 -3.13 9.46
C LYS A 106 4.66 -3.36 7.98
N PHE A 107 5.94 -3.54 7.67
CA PHE A 107 6.44 -3.91 6.34
C PHE A 107 7.23 -5.20 6.41
N SER A 108 7.23 -5.99 5.34
CA SER A 108 7.99 -7.26 5.30
C SER A 108 9.50 -7.06 5.13
N GLY A 109 9.97 -5.81 4.99
CA GLY A 109 11.37 -5.50 4.75
C GLY A 109 11.75 -4.06 5.11
N ASN A 110 13.03 -3.73 4.89
CA ASN A 110 13.56 -2.40 5.14
C ASN A 110 13.09 -1.41 4.07
N ILE A 111 12.24 -0.45 4.44
CA ILE A 111 11.67 0.54 3.53
C ILE A 111 12.63 1.69 3.17
N PHE A 112 13.68 1.92 3.97
CA PHE A 112 14.59 3.07 3.80
C PHE A 112 15.49 2.97 2.57
N SER A 113 15.68 1.77 2.01
CA SER A 113 16.51 1.56 0.82
C SER A 113 15.85 1.97 -0.50
N TYR A 114 14.56 2.31 -0.50
CA TYR A 114 13.77 2.51 -1.72
C TYR A 114 13.40 3.97 -2.02
N LEU A 115 13.76 4.91 -1.15
CA LEU A 115 13.53 6.34 -1.40
C LEU A 115 14.47 6.85 -2.50
N ARG A 116 13.90 7.22 -3.66
CA ARG A 116 14.63 7.87 -4.75
C ARG A 116 14.19 9.32 -4.90
N PRO A 117 14.98 10.30 -4.44
CA PRO A 117 14.63 11.71 -4.47
C PRO A 117 14.85 12.40 -5.83
N GLU A 118 15.04 11.66 -6.93
CA GLU A 118 15.58 12.20 -8.19
C GLU A 118 14.70 13.28 -8.85
N SER A 119 13.45 13.48 -8.39
CA SER A 119 12.58 14.57 -8.84
C SER A 119 11.52 14.99 -7.83
N ILE A 120 11.90 15.39 -6.61
CA ILE A 120 10.99 15.95 -5.59
C ILE A 120 11.35 17.41 -5.28
N SER A 121 10.35 18.24 -4.95
CA SER A 121 10.62 19.59 -4.45
C SER A 121 11.26 19.51 -3.06
N THR A 122 12.04 20.53 -2.67
CA THR A 122 12.66 20.60 -1.33
C THR A 122 11.62 20.50 -0.22
N GLU A 123 10.42 21.06 -0.43
CA GLU A 123 9.35 21.00 0.56
C GLU A 123 8.80 19.58 0.76
N ILE A 124 8.57 18.84 -0.33
CA ILE A 124 8.14 17.44 -0.27
C ILE A 124 9.24 16.56 0.33
N ALA A 125 10.51 16.81 -0.01
CA ALA A 125 11.65 16.10 0.59
C ALA A 125 11.68 16.26 2.11
N ASN A 126 11.56 17.49 2.61
CA ASN A 126 11.57 17.76 4.05
C ASN A 126 10.40 17.08 4.79
N GLN A 127 9.22 17.03 4.16
CA GLN A 127 8.05 16.35 4.72
C GLN A 127 8.27 14.83 4.79
N LEU A 128 8.78 14.22 3.72
CA LEU A 128 9.13 12.79 3.72
C LEU A 128 10.19 12.50 4.79
N ASP A 129 11.27 13.28 4.86
CA ASP A 129 12.33 13.11 5.86
C ASP A 129 11.78 13.16 7.29
N THR A 130 10.85 14.09 7.56
CA THR A 130 10.18 14.18 8.86
C THR A 130 9.42 12.89 9.18
N LEU A 131 8.61 12.40 8.24
CA LEU A 131 7.83 11.17 8.42
C LEU A 131 8.71 9.94 8.62
N PHE A 132 9.80 9.80 7.87
CA PHE A 132 10.73 8.67 8.03
C PHE A 132 11.48 8.74 9.35
N ASN A 133 11.88 9.92 9.81
CA ASN A 133 12.52 10.09 11.10
C ASN A 133 11.57 9.73 12.25
N GLU A 134 10.31 10.16 12.19
CA GLU A 134 9.29 9.77 13.15
C GLU A 134 9.04 8.25 13.15
N TYR A 135 8.93 7.66 11.97
CA TYR A 135 8.76 6.20 11.85
C TYR A 135 9.96 5.44 12.41
N LYS A 136 11.18 5.87 12.09
CA LYS A 136 12.41 5.30 12.65
C LYS A 136 12.43 5.41 14.17
N PHE A 137 12.04 6.55 14.73
CA PHE A 137 11.94 6.74 16.17
C PHE A 137 10.90 5.79 16.80
N ARG A 138 9.78 5.49 16.13
CA ARG A 138 8.82 4.48 16.60
C ARG A 138 9.39 3.06 16.59
N LEU A 139 10.20 2.72 15.57
CA LEU A 139 10.89 1.42 15.51
C LEU A 139 11.98 1.29 16.58
N ASP A 140 12.72 2.37 16.83
CA ASP A 140 13.80 2.44 17.83
C ASP A 140 13.30 2.70 19.26
N GLY A 141 12.02 3.08 19.40
CA GLY A 141 11.38 3.39 20.67
C GLY A 141 11.37 2.16 21.60
N PRO A 142 11.31 2.37 22.93
CA PRO A 142 11.24 1.25 23.86
C PRO A 142 10.03 0.39 23.50
N VAL A 143 10.27 -0.89 23.20
CA VAL A 143 9.25 -1.93 23.35
C VAL A 143 8.81 -1.81 24.80
N TYR A 144 7.70 -1.12 25.05
CA TYR A 144 7.03 -1.22 26.33
C TYR A 144 6.60 -2.68 26.40
N ASN A 145 7.46 -3.49 27.01
CA ASN A 145 7.20 -4.84 27.41
C ASN A 145 5.87 -4.83 28.17
N GLU A 146 4.79 -5.23 27.52
CA GLU A 146 3.52 -5.60 28.17
C GLU A 146 3.68 -6.89 29.02
N ASN A 147 4.90 -7.20 29.47
CA ASN A 147 5.27 -8.32 30.32
C ASN A 147 6.25 -7.90 31.42
N ILE A 148 6.00 -6.78 32.09
CA ILE A 148 6.56 -6.52 33.43
C ILE A 148 5.47 -6.90 34.45
N ILE A 149 5.53 -8.18 34.83
CA ILE A 149 5.15 -8.87 36.08
C ILE A 149 3.86 -8.42 36.78
#